data_AF-A0A957JT09-F1
#
_entry.id   AF-A0A957JT09-F1
#
_cell.length_a   1.000
_cell.length_b   1.000
_cell.length_c   1.000
_cell.angle_alpha   90.00
_cell.angle_beta   90.00
_cell.angle_gamma   90.00
#
_symmetry.space_group_name_H-M   'P 1'
#
loop_
_entity.id
_entity.type
_entity.pdbx_description
1 polymer ?
#
loop_
_entity_poly.entity_id
_entity_poly.type
_entity_poly.pdbx_seq_one_letter_code
_entity_poly.pdbx_strand_id
1 'polypeptide(L)' 'MTTQKPPFRADHVGSLLRPAALRHAFKQFDRGEIDAAQFRAVQDDSIRAVVRLQEEVGLQSITDGEFRRVSYWAHFVEKV' A
#
# COMPACT_ATOMS: atom_id res chain seq x y z
N MET A 1 31.46 15.66 -26.29
CA MET A 1 31.34 15.63 -24.82
C MET A 1 30.12 14.78 -24.47
N THR A 2 30.33 13.55 -24.03
CA THR A 2 29.25 12.72 -23.48
C THR A 2 28.95 13.25 -22.08
N THR A 3 27.86 13.98 -21.91
CA THR A 3 27.34 14.35 -20.59
C THR A 3 26.96 13.06 -19.87
N GLN A 4 27.84 12.54 -19.02
CA GLN A 4 27.47 11.49 -18.06
C GLN A 4 26.43 12.09 -17.11
N LYS A 5 25.18 11.64 -17.23
CA LYS A 5 24.15 11.94 -16.24
C LYS A 5 24.49 11.18 -14.95
N PRO A 6 24.57 11.84 -13.78
CA PRO A 6 24.72 11.14 -12.50
C PRO A 6 23.55 10.17 -12.29
N PRO A 7 23.69 9.13 -11.46
CA PRO A 7 22.60 8.17 -11.25
C PRO A 7 21.44 8.87 -10.54
N PHE A 8 20.39 9.19 -11.29
CA PHE A 8 19.13 9.66 -10.73
C PHE A 8 18.30 8.47 -10.28
N ARG A 9 17.83 8.49 -9.04
CA ARG A 9 16.91 7.48 -8.47
C ARG A 9 15.59 8.15 -8.15
N ALA A 10 14.50 7.56 -8.63
CA ALA A 10 13.15 7.93 -8.25
C ALA A 10 12.57 6.81 -7.38
N ASP A 11 12.08 7.17 -6.20
CA ASP A 11 11.41 6.24 -5.29
C ASP A 11 10.05 6.78 -4.89
N HIS A 12 9.15 5.84 -4.59
CA HIS A 12 7.91 6.13 -3.92
C HIS A 12 8.08 5.93 -2.41
N VAL A 13 7.59 6.88 -1.60
CA VAL A 13 7.93 6.93 -0.16
C VAL A 13 7.01 6.06 0.70
N GLY A 14 5.77 5.79 0.27
CA GLY A 14 4.81 5.07 1.12
C GLY A 14 3.45 4.88 0.46
N SER A 15 2.46 5.62 0.96
CA SER A 15 1.05 5.51 0.61
C SER A 15 0.77 5.56 -0.89
N LEU A 16 -0.07 4.66 -1.38
CA LEU A 16 -0.65 4.69 -2.72
C LEU A 16 -2.18 4.78 -2.63
N LEU A 17 -2.83 5.10 -3.76
CA LEU A 17 -4.28 5.19 -3.80
C LEU A 17 -4.92 3.83 -3.49
N ARG A 18 -5.78 3.78 -2.47
CA ARG A 18 -6.47 2.52 -2.11
C ARG A 18 -7.44 2.10 -3.21
N PRO A 19 -7.34 0.86 -3.73
CA PRO A 19 -8.29 0.35 -4.72
C PRO A 19 -9.71 0.28 -4.15
N ALA A 20 -10.71 0.29 -5.03
CA ALA A 20 -12.11 0.26 -4.62
C ALA A 20 -12.45 -0.96 -3.75
N ALA A 21 -11.92 -2.13 -4.10
CA ALA A 21 -12.09 -3.36 -3.33
C ALA A 21 -11.63 -3.21 -1.88
N LEU A 22 -10.44 -2.63 -1.66
CA LEU A 22 -9.92 -2.37 -0.32
C LEU A 22 -10.80 -1.37 0.45
N ARG A 23 -11.21 -0.27 -0.19
CA ARG A 23 -12.10 0.72 0.44
C ARG A 23 -13.45 0.11 0.85
N HIS A 24 -13.98 -0.83 0.05
CA HIS A 24 -15.21 -1.54 0.40
C HIS A 24 -14.98 -2.51 1.55
N ALA A 25 -13.90 -3.28 1.54
CA ALA A 25 -13.57 -4.21 2.60
C ALA A 25 -13.40 -3.52 3.96
N PHE A 26 -12.81 -2.31 4.01
CA PHE A 26 -12.78 -1.50 5.23
C PHE A 26 -14.18 -1.22 5.78
N LYS A 27 -15.13 -0.82 4.92
CA LYS A 27 -16.52 -0.55 5.33
C LYS A 27 -17.26 -1.82 5.77
N GLN A 28 -17.03 -2.93 5.09
CA GLN A 28 -17.63 -4.23 5.42
C GLN A 28 -17.12 -4.73 6.77
N PHE A 29 -15.82 -4.62 7.01
CA PHE A 29 -15.19 -5.02 8.27
C PHE A 29 -15.68 -4.15 9.44
N ASP A 30 -15.76 -2.84 9.26
CA ASP A 30 -16.31 -1.90 10.25
C ASP A 30 -17.77 -2.20 10.62
N ARG A 31 -18.56 -2.69 9.65
CA ARG A 31 -19.95 -3.15 9.86
C ARG A 31 -20.08 -4.58 10.36
N GLY A 32 -18.98 -5.31 10.56
CA GLY A 32 -18.99 -6.72 10.96
C GLY A 32 -19.52 -7.69 9.89
N GLU A 33 -19.55 -7.28 8.63
CA GLU A 33 -20.05 -8.08 7.51
C GLU A 33 -19.04 -9.11 6.99
N ILE A 34 -17.75 -8.87 7.24
CA ILE A 34 -16.66 -9.80 6.94
C ILE A 34 -15.80 -9.98 8.18
N ASP A 35 -15.23 -11.17 8.34
CA ASP A 35 -14.31 -11.45 9.43
C ASP A 35 -12.89 -10.89 9.18
N ALA A 36 -12.03 -11.01 10.18
CA ALA A 36 -10.66 -10.52 10.10
C ALA A 36 -9.82 -11.25 9.04
N ALA A 37 -10.10 -12.53 8.75
CA ALA A 37 -9.36 -13.32 7.76
C ALA A 37 -9.75 -12.90 6.34
N GLN A 38 -11.03 -12.69 6.08
CA GLN A 38 -11.56 -12.15 4.83
C GLN A 38 -11.03 -10.73 4.58
N PHE A 39 -11.05 -9.86 5.60
CA PHE A 39 -10.49 -8.52 5.49
C PHE A 39 -8.98 -8.54 5.19
N ARG A 40 -8.24 -9.42 5.88
CA ARG A 40 -6.80 -9.64 5.65
C ARG A 40 -6.52 -10.07 4.22
N ALA A 41 -7.32 -10.98 3.67
CA ALA A 41 -7.15 -11.49 2.31
C ALA A 41 -7.28 -10.37 1.26
N VAL A 42 -8.31 -9.51 1.38
CA VAL A 42 -8.48 -8.36 0.46
C VAL A 42 -7.29 -7.39 0.54
N GLN A 43 -6.75 -7.17 1.76
CA GLN A 43 -5.55 -6.37 1.94
C GLN A 43 -4.32 -7.01 1.26
N ASP A 44 -4.11 -8.32 1.44
CA ASP A 44 -3.00 -9.04 0.80
C ASP A 44 -3.09 -9.00 -0.72
N ASP A 45 -4.28 -9.21 -1.29
CA ASP A 45 -4.50 -9.15 -2.74
C ASP A 45 -4.23 -7.74 -3.28
N SER A 46 -4.68 -6.70 -2.56
CA SER A 46 -4.43 -5.30 -2.93
C SER A 46 -2.93 -4.96 -2.86
N ILE A 47 -2.22 -5.48 -1.86
CA ILE A 47 -0.76 -5.29 -1.73
C ILE A 47 -0.03 -6.00 -2.86
N ARG A 48 -0.37 -7.25 -3.19
CA ARG A 48 0.25 -7.95 -4.32
C ARG A 48 0.05 -7.19 -5.64
N ALA A 49 -1.15 -6.63 -5.86
CA ALA A 49 -1.43 -5.85 -7.06
C ALA A 49 -0.59 -4.57 -7.11
N VAL A 50 -0.43 -3.85 -5.98
CA VAL A 50 0.33 -2.61 -5.96
C VAL A 50 1.84 -2.84 -6.05
N VAL A 51 2.35 -3.97 -5.53
CA VAL A 51 3.73 -4.41 -5.73
C VAL A 51 3.99 -4.65 -7.21
N ARG A 52 3.12 -5.42 -7.88
CA ARG A 52 3.24 -5.67 -9.33
C ARG A 52 3.23 -4.38 -10.14
N LEU A 53 2.34 -3.44 -9.83
CA LEU A 53 2.30 -2.14 -10.51
C LEU A 53 3.64 -1.40 -10.39
N GLN A 54 4.24 -1.36 -9.20
CA GLN A 54 5.51 -0.68 -8.96
C GLN A 54 6.67 -1.37 -9.74
N GLU A 55 6.67 -2.71 -9.77
CA GLU A 55 7.62 -3.50 -10.57
C GLU A 55 7.47 -3.21 -12.08
N GLU A 56 6.24 -3.17 -12.59
CA GLU A 56 5.91 -2.92 -14.00
C GLU A 56 6.35 -1.53 -14.48
N VAL A 57 6.30 -0.52 -13.61
CA VAL A 57 6.78 0.84 -13.94
C VAL A 57 8.27 1.04 -13.66
N GLY A 58 8.99 -0.02 -13.24
CA GLY A 58 10.43 -0.01 -13.07
C GLY A 58 10.93 0.63 -11.78
N LEU A 59 10.09 0.76 -10.76
CA LEU A 59 10.56 1.22 -9.44
C LEU A 59 11.46 0.17 -8.80
N GLN A 60 12.59 0.63 -8.27
CA GLN A 60 13.55 -0.23 -7.57
C GLN A 60 13.25 -0.36 -6.07
N SER A 61 12.55 0.62 -5.50
CA SER A 61 12.04 0.57 -4.13
C SER A 61 10.54 0.35 -4.16
N ILE A 62 10.08 -0.61 -3.36
CA ILE A 62 8.68 -1.05 -3.32
C ILE A 62 8.09 -0.75 -1.95
N THR A 63 6.87 -0.22 -1.92
CA THR A 63 6.05 -0.10 -0.70
C THR A 63 4.80 -0.97 -0.82
N ASP A 64 4.16 -1.28 0.30
CA ASP A 64 2.86 -1.97 0.30
C ASP A 64 1.66 -1.01 0.07
N GLY A 65 1.95 0.23 -0.32
CA GLY A 65 0.97 1.30 -0.47
C GLY A 65 0.34 1.77 0.85
N GLU A 66 0.84 1.31 2.00
CA GLU A 66 0.28 1.55 3.35
C GLU A 66 -1.17 1.06 3.51
N PHE A 67 -1.56 0.05 2.74
CA PHE A 67 -2.94 -0.40 2.62
C PHE A 67 -3.56 -0.97 3.90
N ARG A 68 -2.73 -1.35 4.87
CA ARG A 68 -3.18 -1.86 6.18
C ARG A 68 -3.36 -0.76 7.23
N ARG A 69 -2.89 0.46 6.96
CA ARG A 69 -2.93 1.57 7.90
C ARG A 69 -4.25 2.33 7.79
N VAL A 70 -4.89 2.59 8.92
CA VAL A 70 -6.06 3.49 8.99
C VAL A 70 -5.62 4.96 8.98
N SER A 71 -4.56 5.29 9.72
CA SER A 71 -3.99 6.63 9.86
C SER A 71 -2.46 6.57 10.00
N TYR A 72 -1.79 7.68 9.69
CA TYR A 72 -0.33 7.79 9.80
C TYR A 72 0.19 7.76 11.26
N TRP A 73 -0.67 7.98 12.25
CA TRP A 73 -0.27 8.03 13.66
C TRP A 73 -0.90 6.95 14.55
N ALA A 74 -1.89 6.19 14.03
CA ALA A 74 -2.67 5.21 14.82
C ALA A 74 -1.79 4.24 15.62
N HIS A 75 -0.77 3.65 15.00
CA HIS A 75 0.10 2.68 15.66
C HIS A 75 0.97 3.24 16.79
N PHE A 76 1.17 4.55 16.86
CA PHE A 76 1.90 5.15 17.98
C PHE A 76 0.96 5.41 19.16
N VAL A 77 -0.31 5.78 18.88
CA VAL A 77 -1.30 6.08 19.92
C VAL A 77 -1.85 4.80 20.55
N GLU A 78 -2.11 3.75 19.76
CA GLU A 78 -2.60 2.44 20.25
C GLU A 78 -1.61 1.71 21.17
N LYS A 79 -0.36 2.16 21.23
CA LYS A 79 0.74 1.54 21.99
C LYS A 79 1.07 2.26 23.31
N VAL A 80 0.38 3.35 23.61
CA VAL A 80 0.49 4.12 24.87
C VAL A 80 -0.75 3.84 25.72
#